data_AF-A0A9P0AL76-F1
#
_entry.id   AF-A0A9P0AL76-F1
#
_cell.length_a   1.000
_cell.length_b   1.000
_cell.length_c   1.000
_cell.angle_alpha   90.00
_cell.angle_beta   90.00
_cell.angle_gamma   90.00
#
_symmetry.space_group_name_H-M   'P 1'
#
loop_
_entity.id
_entity.type
_entity.pdbx_description
1 polymer ?
#
loop_
_entity_poly.entity_id
_entity_poly.type
_entity_poly.pdbx_seq_one_letter_code
_entity_poly.pdbx_strand_id
1 'polypeptide(L)'
;MSHTFILKGRDSVLTSDFFPPIKLDPDAEYSIGLTDFEVYNSIPNIDDTNNLFYYDDKSLIIPTGAYEVGELESYLQQKLGADNISITPNMPTQQTFIKSKHRIDFSKPRTIGKMLGFGRKILDPGQEHKSDQPVMITNVLAVLIECNLVTGSFINGIEHHTIHMFPITTPPGYKIIITPSVVLFFKVISKLINNITISVTDQDGKLLNLRNEILTVRLHLKKENYTS
;
A
#
# COMPACT_ATOMS: atom_id res chain seq x y z
N MET A 1 -35.13 -0.03 1.75
CA MET A 1 -34.40 1.16 1.26
C MET A 1 -32.98 0.73 0.95
N SER A 2 -32.43 1.13 -0.20
CA SER A 2 -31.10 0.77 -0.67
C SER A 2 -30.44 2.01 -1.27
N HIS A 3 -29.22 2.33 -0.84
CA HIS A 3 -28.44 3.45 -1.35
C HIS A 3 -27.06 2.98 -1.79
N THR A 4 -26.52 3.65 -2.80
CA THR A 4 -25.14 3.44 -3.24
C THR A 4 -24.40 4.76 -3.08
N PHE A 5 -23.19 4.70 -2.53
CA PHE A 5 -22.31 5.84 -2.39
C PHE A 5 -21.08 5.61 -3.26
N ILE A 6 -20.75 6.58 -4.13
CA ILE A 6 -19.52 6.57 -4.91
C ILE A 6 -18.66 7.71 -4.41
N LEU A 7 -17.51 7.40 -3.84
CA LEU A 7 -16.51 8.37 -3.42
C LEU A 7 -15.36 8.33 -4.43
N LYS A 8 -14.90 9.50 -4.86
CA LYS A 8 -13.78 9.64 -5.80
C LYS A 8 -12.86 10.76 -5.35
N GLY A 9 -11.56 10.52 -5.37
CA GLY A 9 -10.55 11.52 -5.01
C GLY A 9 -9.15 11.06 -5.41
N ARG A 10 -8.13 11.77 -4.93
CA ARG A 10 -6.71 11.45 -5.20
C ARG A 10 -5.91 11.11 -3.95
N ASP A 11 -6.55 11.22 -2.79
CA ASP A 11 -6.01 10.90 -1.48
C ASP A 11 -6.45 9.50 -1.05
N SER A 12 -5.68 8.91 -0.12
CA SER A 12 -6.06 7.65 0.53
C SER A 12 -7.19 7.81 1.55
N VAL A 13 -7.61 9.05 1.85
CA VAL A 13 -8.80 9.35 2.63
C VAL A 13 -9.80 10.07 1.73
N LEU A 14 -10.96 9.45 1.51
CA LEU A 14 -12.07 10.05 0.79
C LEU A 14 -13.17 10.42 1.76
N THR A 15 -13.68 11.63 1.68
CA THR A 15 -14.77 12.09 2.54
C THR A 15 -15.90 12.71 1.72
N SER A 16 -17.14 12.51 2.17
CA SER A 16 -18.33 13.09 1.56
C SER A 16 -19.32 13.49 2.65
N ASP A 17 -19.61 14.79 2.73
CA ASP A 17 -20.61 15.34 3.63
C ASP A 17 -22.00 15.39 2.98
N PHE A 18 -23.03 15.18 3.78
CA PHE A 18 -24.43 15.19 3.35
C PHE A 18 -25.21 16.26 4.12
N PHE A 19 -25.72 17.25 3.39
CA PHE A 19 -26.59 18.29 3.92
C PHE A 19 -27.83 18.47 3.02
N PRO A 20 -29.05 18.11 3.47
CA PRO A 20 -29.36 17.56 4.79
C PRO A 20 -28.79 16.13 4.98
N PRO A 21 -28.58 15.69 6.24
CA PRO A 21 -28.12 14.33 6.50
C PRO A 21 -29.09 13.27 5.99
N ILE A 22 -28.55 12.13 5.58
CA ILE A 22 -29.35 10.98 5.16
C ILE A 22 -29.94 10.34 6.42
N LYS A 23 -31.27 10.36 6.52
CA LYS A 23 -32.02 9.77 7.62
C LYS A 23 -32.41 8.34 7.27
N LEU A 24 -31.96 7.41 8.11
CA LEU A 24 -32.37 6.01 8.06
C LEU A 24 -33.61 5.79 8.94
N ASP A 25 -34.39 4.75 8.62
CA ASP A 25 -35.54 4.33 9.42
C ASP A 25 -35.06 3.90 10.82
N PRO A 26 -35.54 4.54 11.91
CA PRO A 26 -35.09 4.24 13.27
C PRO A 26 -35.44 2.82 13.71
N ASP A 27 -36.50 2.23 13.14
CA ASP A 27 -37.02 0.90 13.51
C ASP A 27 -36.41 -0.23 12.66
N ALA A 28 -35.40 0.09 11.86
CA ALA A 28 -34.77 -0.85 10.94
C ALA A 28 -33.27 -0.92 11.09
N GLU A 29 -32.70 -2.11 10.99
CA GLU A 29 -31.25 -2.27 10.90
C GLU A 29 -30.74 -2.09 9.48
N TYR A 30 -29.51 -1.60 9.38
CA TYR A 30 -28.85 -1.32 8.11
C TYR A 30 -27.44 -1.86 8.14
N SER A 31 -26.98 -2.26 6.98
CA SER A 31 -25.59 -2.65 6.75
C SER A 31 -25.03 -2.01 5.50
N ILE A 32 -23.71 -1.84 5.49
CA ILE A 32 -22.98 -1.30 4.35
C ILE A 32 -21.83 -2.23 3.99
N GLY A 33 -21.56 -2.37 2.70
CA GLY A 33 -20.48 -3.20 2.18
C GLY A 33 -19.79 -2.55 0.99
N LEU A 34 -18.54 -2.94 0.75
CA LEU A 34 -17.78 -2.53 -0.43
C LEU A 34 -18.25 -3.33 -1.65
N THR A 35 -18.59 -2.63 -2.74
CA THR A 35 -19.00 -3.26 -4.00
C THR A 35 -17.99 -3.07 -5.12
N ASP A 36 -17.20 -2.00 -5.06
CA ASP A 36 -16.22 -1.68 -6.10
C ASP A 36 -15.10 -0.82 -5.51
N PHE A 37 -13.87 -1.09 -5.91
CA PHE A 37 -12.70 -0.29 -5.59
C PHE A 37 -11.77 -0.28 -6.81
N GLU A 38 -11.34 0.91 -7.21
CA GLU A 38 -10.48 1.11 -8.37
C GLU A 38 -9.42 2.18 -8.10
N VAL A 39 -8.16 1.84 -8.39
CA VAL A 39 -7.03 2.80 -8.38
C VAL A 39 -5.91 2.29 -9.29
N TYR A 40 -5.06 3.16 -9.81
CA TYR A 40 -3.81 2.71 -10.44
C TYR A 40 -2.80 2.30 -9.36
N ASN A 41 -2.11 1.18 -9.59
CA ASN A 41 -1.03 0.74 -8.71
C ASN A 41 0.20 1.62 -8.92
N SER A 42 0.27 2.68 -8.13
CA SER A 42 1.42 3.59 -8.06
C SER A 42 2.13 3.53 -6.70
N ILE A 43 1.74 2.60 -5.83
CA ILE A 43 2.19 2.54 -4.44
C ILE A 43 3.71 2.40 -4.39
N PRO A 44 4.45 3.38 -3.84
CA PRO A 44 5.90 3.38 -3.88
C PRO A 44 6.48 2.46 -2.80
N ASN A 45 7.52 1.71 -3.17
CA ASN A 45 8.39 1.00 -2.23
C ASN A 45 9.68 1.76 -1.90
N ILE A 46 10.00 2.79 -2.69
CA ILE A 46 11.03 3.78 -2.40
C ILE A 46 10.37 5.15 -2.20
N ASP A 47 10.61 5.77 -1.05
CA ASP A 47 10.18 7.12 -0.72
C ASP A 47 11.24 7.86 0.13
N ASP A 48 10.90 9.04 0.65
CA ASP A 48 11.82 9.83 1.46
C ASP A 48 12.33 9.11 2.70
N THR A 49 11.70 8.02 3.15
CA THR A 49 12.16 7.23 4.31
C THR A 49 13.30 6.27 3.98
N ASN A 50 13.49 5.87 2.72
CA ASN A 50 14.45 4.84 2.32
C ASN A 50 15.14 5.06 0.95
N ASN A 51 15.18 6.30 0.44
CA ASN A 51 15.64 6.59 -0.93
C ASN A 51 17.12 6.98 -1.12
N LEU A 52 18.02 6.67 -0.19
CA LEU A 52 19.44 7.00 -0.34
C LEU A 52 20.28 5.79 -0.70
N PHE A 53 21.22 6.01 -1.62
CA PHE A 53 22.27 5.06 -1.97
C PHE A 53 23.62 5.73 -1.74
N TYR A 54 24.38 5.26 -0.74
CA TYR A 54 25.69 5.82 -0.41
C TYR A 54 26.81 5.00 -1.04
N TYR A 55 27.73 5.67 -1.71
CA TYR A 55 28.87 5.07 -2.40
C TYR A 55 30.09 5.99 -2.31
N ASP A 56 31.28 5.48 -1.97
CA ASP A 56 32.55 6.26 -1.89
C ASP A 56 32.41 7.62 -1.20
N ASP A 57 31.73 7.65 -0.05
CA ASP A 57 31.43 8.85 0.75
C ASP A 57 30.52 9.90 0.07
N LYS A 58 29.96 9.58 -1.09
CA LYS A 58 28.89 10.30 -1.78
C LYS A 58 27.53 9.66 -1.50
N SER A 59 26.46 10.36 -1.89
CA SER A 59 25.10 9.82 -1.90
C SER A 59 24.39 10.12 -3.21
N LEU A 60 23.50 9.22 -3.59
CA LEU A 60 22.54 9.37 -4.67
C LEU A 60 21.14 9.29 -4.06
N ILE A 61 20.28 10.24 -4.44
CA ILE A 61 18.86 10.21 -4.10
C ILE A 61 18.13 9.47 -5.22
N ILE A 62 17.47 8.37 -4.85
CA ILE A 62 16.61 7.62 -5.76
C ILE A 62 15.22 8.29 -5.75
N PRO A 63 14.60 8.54 -6.92
CA PRO A 63 13.27 9.11 -6.97
C PRO A 63 12.23 8.23 -6.26
N THR A 64 11.19 8.85 -5.73
CA THR A 64 10.05 8.10 -5.19
C THR A 64 9.37 7.30 -6.29
N GLY A 65 9.15 6.00 -6.05
CA GLY A 65 8.58 5.12 -7.04
C GLY A 65 8.42 3.69 -6.55
N ALA A 66 7.85 2.86 -7.43
CA ALA A 66 7.75 1.42 -7.28
C ALA A 66 8.81 0.80 -8.20
N TYR A 67 9.79 0.13 -7.61
CA TYR A 67 10.94 -0.45 -8.32
C TYR A 67 11.01 -1.94 -8.05
N GLU A 68 11.10 -2.77 -9.09
CA GLU A 68 11.68 -4.10 -8.92
C GLU A 68 13.20 -3.98 -8.86
N VAL A 69 13.86 -5.08 -8.49
CA VAL A 69 15.33 -5.14 -8.41
C VAL A 69 15.98 -4.77 -9.74
N GLY A 70 15.38 -5.18 -10.88
CA GLY A 70 15.90 -4.90 -12.21
C GLY A 70 15.84 -3.42 -12.61
N GLU A 71 14.74 -2.71 -12.34
CA GLU A 71 14.69 -1.28 -12.65
C GLU A 71 15.61 -0.47 -11.73
N LEU A 72 15.76 -0.91 -10.47
CA LEU A 72 16.70 -0.29 -9.55
C LEU A 72 18.15 -0.48 -9.98
N GLU A 73 18.54 -1.68 -10.41
CA GLU A 73 19.85 -1.95 -11.01
C GLU A 73 20.08 -1.03 -12.22
N SER A 74 19.11 -1.01 -13.14
CA SER A 74 19.18 -0.18 -14.36
C SER A 74 19.34 1.30 -14.03
N TYR A 75 18.62 1.80 -13.02
CA TYR A 75 18.74 3.18 -12.54
C TYR A 75 20.13 3.48 -11.98
N LEU A 76 20.67 2.60 -11.13
CA LEU A 76 21.99 2.78 -10.53
C LEU A 76 23.10 2.67 -11.59
N GLN A 77 22.98 1.75 -12.55
CA GLN A 77 23.88 1.65 -13.69
C GLN A 77 23.87 2.90 -14.57
N GLN A 78 22.70 3.52 -14.78
CA GLN A 78 22.62 4.80 -15.50
C GLN A 78 23.36 5.92 -14.75
N LYS A 79 23.32 5.94 -13.41
CA LYS A 79 23.94 7.00 -12.60
C LYS A 79 25.42 6.78 -12.29
N LEU A 80 25.84 5.53 -12.15
CA LEU A 80 27.18 5.15 -11.71
C LEU A 80 28.04 4.56 -12.83
N GLY A 81 27.43 4.13 -13.94
CA GLY A 81 28.07 3.39 -15.04
C GLY A 81 27.69 1.90 -15.02
N ALA A 82 27.38 1.34 -16.20
CA ALA A 82 26.88 -0.04 -16.33
C ALA A 82 27.82 -1.09 -15.72
N ASP A 83 29.12 -0.95 -15.92
CA ASP A 83 30.12 -1.90 -15.41
C ASP A 83 30.50 -1.66 -13.94
N ASN A 84 29.90 -0.67 -13.28
CA ASN A 84 30.30 -0.25 -11.94
C ASN A 84 29.41 -0.83 -10.84
N ILE A 85 28.23 -1.35 -11.17
CA ILE A 85 27.32 -1.97 -10.22
C ILE A 85 26.42 -3.03 -10.90
N SER A 86 26.21 -4.14 -10.21
CA SER A 86 25.20 -5.13 -10.54
C SER A 86 24.42 -5.52 -9.30
N ILE A 87 23.11 -5.72 -9.45
CA ILE A 87 22.20 -6.19 -8.39
C ILE A 87 21.39 -7.34 -8.97
N THR A 88 21.67 -8.56 -8.54
CA THR A 88 21.04 -9.75 -9.09
C THR A 88 20.18 -10.47 -8.04
N PRO A 89 18.92 -10.82 -8.36
CA PRO A 89 18.09 -11.62 -7.48
C PRO A 89 18.48 -13.09 -7.55
N ASN A 90 18.51 -13.76 -6.40
CA ASN A 90 18.55 -15.22 -6.30
C ASN A 90 17.14 -15.74 -6.12
N MET A 91 16.51 -16.21 -7.20
CA MET A 91 15.11 -16.64 -7.17
C MET A 91 14.82 -17.74 -6.12
N PRO A 92 15.65 -18.80 -5.98
CA PRO A 92 15.45 -19.79 -4.93
C PRO A 92 15.48 -19.24 -3.49
N THR A 93 16.47 -18.42 -3.14
CA THR A 93 16.62 -17.93 -1.76
C THR A 93 15.89 -16.60 -1.51
N GLN A 94 15.38 -15.98 -2.57
CA GLN A 94 14.81 -14.63 -2.60
C GLN A 94 15.78 -13.55 -2.06
N GLN A 95 17.08 -13.84 -2.02
CA GLN A 95 18.11 -12.89 -1.58
C GLN A 95 18.66 -12.12 -2.77
N THR A 96 19.32 -10.99 -2.53
CA THR A 96 20.01 -10.25 -3.59
C THR A 96 21.52 -10.40 -3.46
N PHE A 97 22.21 -10.33 -4.59
CA PHE A 97 23.65 -10.17 -4.64
C PHE A 97 23.97 -8.79 -5.19
N ILE A 98 24.91 -8.10 -4.55
CA ILE A 98 25.43 -6.82 -5.01
C ILE A 98 26.92 -6.95 -5.26
N LYS A 99 27.35 -6.55 -6.45
CA LYS A 99 28.77 -6.37 -6.78
C LYS A 99 28.96 -4.96 -7.32
N SER A 100 29.95 -4.23 -6.80
CA SER A 100 30.23 -2.87 -7.24
C SER A 100 31.71 -2.56 -7.22
N LYS A 101 32.15 -1.64 -8.08
CA LYS A 101 33.50 -1.04 -8.00
C LYS A 101 33.62 0.03 -6.91
N HIS A 102 32.50 0.45 -6.33
CA HIS A 102 32.43 1.45 -5.27
C HIS A 102 32.18 0.79 -3.91
N ARG A 103 32.62 1.46 -2.83
CA ARG A 103 32.31 1.06 -1.46
C ARG A 103 30.87 1.47 -1.17
N ILE A 104 29.98 0.53 -0.90
CA ILE A 104 28.56 0.82 -0.61
C ILE A 104 28.36 0.86 0.90
N ASP A 105 27.63 1.86 1.39
CA ASP A 105 27.39 2.05 2.82
C ASP A 105 25.89 1.97 3.17
N PHE A 106 25.46 0.81 3.67
CA PHE A 106 24.12 0.59 4.18
C PHE A 106 23.99 0.83 5.69
N SER A 107 25.06 1.21 6.38
CA SER A 107 25.02 1.55 7.82
C SER A 107 24.35 2.91 8.08
N LYS A 108 24.35 3.78 7.07
CA LYS A 108 23.74 5.11 7.09
C LYS A 108 22.20 5.07 7.11
N PRO A 109 21.54 6.15 7.56
CA PRO A 109 20.08 6.23 7.57
C PRO A 109 19.50 6.40 6.15
N ARG A 110 18.21 6.05 6.02
CA ARG A 110 17.41 6.16 4.78
C ARG A 110 17.96 5.39 3.59
N THR A 111 18.72 4.32 3.84
CA THR A 111 19.28 3.50 2.78
C THR A 111 18.25 2.57 2.17
N ILE A 112 18.42 2.24 0.89
CA ILE A 112 17.69 1.13 0.24
C ILE A 112 18.16 -0.26 0.71
N GLY A 113 19.21 -0.33 1.55
CA GLY A 113 19.84 -1.59 1.96
C GLY A 113 18.85 -2.56 2.58
N LYS A 114 17.97 -2.08 3.48
CA LYS A 114 16.93 -2.91 4.11
C LYS A 114 15.96 -3.49 3.08
N MET A 115 15.54 -2.69 2.09
CA MET A 115 14.67 -3.15 1.01
C MET A 115 15.33 -4.26 0.18
N LEU A 116 16.64 -4.14 -0.05
CA LEU A 116 17.44 -5.16 -0.74
C LEU A 116 17.80 -6.38 0.14
N GLY A 117 17.37 -6.41 1.41
CA GLY A 117 17.63 -7.50 2.35
C GLY A 117 18.97 -7.40 3.08
N PHE A 118 19.67 -6.27 3.00
CA PHE A 118 20.91 -6.03 3.72
C PHE A 118 20.66 -5.37 5.08
N GLY A 119 21.36 -5.86 6.11
CA GLY A 119 21.48 -5.17 7.38
C GLY A 119 22.38 -3.93 7.30
N ARG A 120 22.61 -3.30 8.45
CA ARG A 120 23.53 -2.16 8.55
C ARG A 120 24.97 -2.65 8.42
N LYS A 121 25.54 -2.54 7.23
CA LYS A 121 26.93 -2.89 6.94
C LYS A 121 27.50 -2.09 5.76
N ILE A 122 28.81 -2.15 5.62
CA ILE A 122 29.54 -1.64 4.46
C ILE A 122 29.85 -2.83 3.55
N LEU A 123 29.70 -2.63 2.24
CA LEU A 123 30.06 -3.61 1.22
C LEU A 123 31.36 -3.16 0.55
N ASP A 124 32.39 -3.99 0.63
CA ASP A 124 33.69 -3.69 0.06
C ASP A 124 33.69 -3.77 -1.48
N PRO A 125 34.41 -2.87 -2.17
CA PRO A 125 34.53 -2.87 -3.62
C PRO A 125 35.08 -4.18 -4.21
N GLY A 126 34.65 -4.50 -5.43
CA GLY A 126 35.15 -5.60 -6.25
C GLY A 126 34.68 -6.99 -5.83
N GLN A 127 34.04 -7.11 -4.67
CA GLN A 127 33.50 -8.36 -4.14
C GLN A 127 31.99 -8.46 -4.39
N GLU A 128 31.51 -9.69 -4.52
CA GLU A 128 30.08 -9.97 -4.55
C GLU A 128 29.58 -10.22 -3.12
N HIS A 129 28.55 -9.47 -2.73
CA HIS A 129 27.98 -9.51 -1.39
C HIS A 129 26.56 -10.02 -1.43
N LYS A 130 26.27 -11.01 -0.60
CA LYS A 130 24.93 -11.57 -0.43
C LYS A 130 24.15 -10.81 0.64
N SER A 131 22.86 -10.60 0.40
CA SER A 131 21.94 -9.99 1.37
C SER A 131 21.75 -10.91 2.60
N ASP A 132 21.49 -10.32 3.76
CA ASP A 132 21.33 -11.05 5.02
C ASP A 132 19.95 -11.71 5.14
N GLN A 133 18.95 -11.14 4.45
CA GLN A 133 17.55 -11.54 4.45
C GLN A 133 17.02 -11.56 3.00
N PRO A 134 15.87 -12.21 2.76
CA PRO A 134 15.13 -12.04 1.52
C PRO A 134 14.87 -10.56 1.17
N VAL A 135 14.75 -10.29 -0.11
CA VAL A 135 14.41 -8.96 -0.63
C VAL A 135 13.00 -8.58 -0.18
N MET A 136 12.83 -7.34 0.27
CA MET A 136 11.55 -6.78 0.68
C MET A 136 11.16 -5.67 -0.29
N ILE A 137 10.91 -6.05 -1.55
CA ILE A 137 10.51 -5.11 -2.60
C ILE A 137 9.13 -4.53 -2.31
N THR A 138 8.18 -5.34 -1.81
CA THR A 138 6.85 -4.87 -1.46
C THR A 138 6.73 -4.72 0.07
N ASN A 139 6.51 -3.49 0.53
CA ASN A 139 6.27 -3.17 1.94
C ASN A 139 4.77 -3.18 2.30
N VAL A 140 3.89 -3.21 1.30
CA VAL A 140 2.44 -3.31 1.46
C VAL A 140 2.00 -4.73 1.08
N LEU A 141 1.64 -5.52 2.08
CA LEU A 141 1.17 -6.90 1.91
C LEU A 141 -0.32 -6.94 1.58
N ALA A 142 -1.09 -6.07 2.23
CA ALA A 142 -2.53 -5.99 2.08
C ALA A 142 -2.99 -4.54 2.13
N VAL A 143 -4.03 -4.26 1.35
CA VAL A 143 -4.79 -3.01 1.38
C VAL A 143 -6.04 -3.25 2.21
N LEU A 144 -6.24 -2.40 3.21
CA LEU A 144 -7.42 -2.38 4.05
C LEU A 144 -8.28 -1.16 3.69
N ILE A 145 -9.58 -1.39 3.54
CA ILE A 145 -10.57 -0.35 3.29
C ILE A 145 -11.38 -0.16 4.57
N GLU A 146 -11.19 0.98 5.21
CA GLU A 146 -11.87 1.34 6.45
C GLU A 146 -13.00 2.34 6.18
N CYS A 147 -14.11 2.21 6.92
CA CYS A 147 -15.29 3.06 6.78
C CYS A 147 -15.80 3.53 8.14
N ASN A 148 -15.90 4.85 8.34
CA ASN A 148 -16.33 5.42 9.63
C ASN A 148 -17.77 5.04 10.06
N LEU A 149 -18.58 4.46 9.18
CA LEU A 149 -19.96 4.09 9.47
C LEU A 149 -20.12 2.70 10.11
N VAL A 150 -19.06 1.91 10.23
CA VAL A 150 -19.16 0.50 10.63
C VAL A 150 -18.41 0.17 11.90
N THR A 151 -18.79 -0.96 12.49
CA THR A 151 -18.14 -1.67 13.61
C THR A 151 -18.10 -3.16 13.27
N GLY A 152 -17.36 -3.95 14.06
CA GLY A 152 -17.44 -5.41 14.04
C GLY A 152 -16.36 -6.11 13.23
N SER A 153 -15.36 -5.38 12.73
CA SER A 153 -14.10 -5.98 12.26
C SER A 153 -13.06 -5.93 13.37
N PHE A 154 -12.19 -6.95 13.45
CA PHE A 154 -11.16 -7.02 14.49
C PHE A 154 -9.83 -7.46 13.89
N ILE A 155 -8.75 -6.78 14.27
CA ILE A 155 -7.37 -7.15 13.95
C ILE A 155 -6.69 -7.51 15.26
N ASN A 156 -6.29 -8.78 15.42
CA ASN A 156 -5.65 -9.29 16.64
C ASN A 156 -6.41 -8.98 17.94
N GLY A 157 -7.75 -9.04 17.89
CA GLY A 157 -8.63 -8.76 19.03
C GLY A 157 -8.91 -7.28 19.29
N ILE A 158 -8.31 -6.37 18.52
CA ILE A 158 -8.58 -4.93 18.57
C ILE A 158 -9.64 -4.62 17.53
N GLU A 159 -10.64 -3.83 17.89
CA GLU A 159 -11.71 -3.42 16.97
C GLU A 159 -11.21 -2.42 15.92
N HIS A 160 -11.62 -2.63 14.67
CA HIS A 160 -11.33 -1.79 13.52
C HIS A 160 -12.62 -1.53 12.72
N HIS A 161 -12.54 -0.59 11.78
CA HIS A 161 -13.63 -0.23 10.89
C HIS A 161 -13.44 -0.77 9.46
N THR A 162 -12.68 -1.87 9.31
CA THR A 162 -12.31 -2.47 8.04
C THR A 162 -13.48 -3.22 7.42
N ILE A 163 -13.96 -2.74 6.26
CA ILE A 163 -15.04 -3.37 5.50
C ILE A 163 -14.53 -4.33 4.42
N HIS A 164 -13.26 -4.23 4.04
CA HIS A 164 -12.65 -5.13 3.07
C HIS A 164 -11.12 -5.13 3.20
N MET A 165 -10.49 -6.27 2.89
CA MET A 165 -9.05 -6.44 2.86
C MET A 165 -8.67 -7.32 1.67
N PHE A 166 -7.65 -6.93 0.92
CA PHE A 166 -7.15 -7.70 -0.22
C PHE A 166 -5.64 -7.49 -0.42
N PRO A 167 -4.92 -8.50 -0.95
CA PRO A 167 -3.52 -8.33 -1.33
C PRO A 167 -3.37 -7.55 -2.64
N ILE A 168 -2.24 -6.89 -2.84
CA ILE A 168 -1.89 -6.30 -4.13
C ILE A 168 -1.34 -7.40 -5.03
N THR A 169 -2.07 -7.75 -6.08
CA THR A 169 -1.67 -8.79 -7.06
C THR A 169 -1.28 -8.23 -8.41
N THR A 170 -1.47 -6.93 -8.62
CA THR A 170 -1.17 -6.26 -9.89
C THR A 170 0.22 -5.64 -9.84
N PRO A 171 1.02 -5.70 -10.91
CA PRO A 171 2.30 -5.01 -10.96
C PRO A 171 2.15 -3.48 -10.90
N PRO A 172 3.21 -2.73 -10.56
CA PRO A 172 3.23 -1.29 -10.68
C PRO A 172 2.84 -0.81 -12.09
N GLY A 173 2.07 0.27 -12.17
CA GLY A 173 1.58 0.86 -13.43
C GLY A 173 0.27 0.26 -13.96
N TYR A 174 -0.21 -0.86 -13.42
CA TYR A 174 -1.49 -1.46 -13.78
C TYR A 174 -2.63 -0.97 -12.87
N LYS A 175 -3.87 -1.20 -13.28
CA LYS A 175 -5.05 -0.85 -12.48
C LYS A 175 -5.34 -1.95 -11.45
N ILE A 176 -5.48 -1.58 -10.18
CA ILE A 176 -6.08 -2.40 -9.13
C ILE A 176 -7.58 -2.25 -9.26
N ILE A 177 -8.29 -3.36 -9.48
CA ILE A 177 -9.74 -3.43 -9.57
C ILE A 177 -10.21 -4.51 -8.62
N ILE A 178 -11.05 -4.14 -7.66
CA ILE A 178 -11.65 -5.07 -6.69
C ILE A 178 -13.15 -4.95 -6.79
N THR A 179 -13.77 -6.02 -7.26
CA THR A 179 -15.23 -6.20 -7.29
C THR A 179 -15.53 -7.50 -6.54
N PRO A 180 -15.86 -7.44 -5.24
CA PRO A 180 -16.05 -8.63 -4.43
C PRO A 180 -17.13 -9.54 -5.01
N SER A 181 -16.82 -10.83 -5.20
CA SER A 181 -17.80 -11.83 -5.66
C SER A 181 -18.93 -12.03 -4.64
N VAL A 182 -18.62 -11.87 -3.37
CA VAL A 182 -19.57 -11.79 -2.26
C VAL A 182 -19.26 -10.52 -1.47
N VAL A 183 -20.24 -9.62 -1.38
CA VAL A 183 -20.11 -8.38 -0.60
C VAL A 183 -20.31 -8.70 0.87
N LEU A 184 -19.28 -8.43 1.68
CA LEU A 184 -19.38 -8.49 3.13
C LEU A 184 -20.08 -7.23 3.63
N PHE A 185 -21.15 -7.41 4.39
CA PHE A 185 -21.97 -6.33 4.93
C PHE A 185 -21.73 -6.19 6.42
N PHE A 186 -21.42 -4.96 6.84
CA PHE A 186 -21.15 -4.61 8.23
C PHE A 186 -22.27 -3.72 8.76
N LYS A 187 -22.62 -3.90 10.03
CA LYS A 187 -23.66 -3.12 10.68
C LYS A 187 -23.30 -1.64 10.69
N VAL A 188 -24.26 -0.80 10.31
CA VAL A 188 -24.11 0.65 10.38
C VAL A 188 -24.40 1.16 11.81
N ILE A 189 -23.50 1.98 12.34
CA ILE A 189 -23.55 2.45 13.74
C ILE A 189 -24.47 3.66 13.96
N SER A 190 -24.81 4.41 12.91
CA SER A 190 -25.64 5.63 13.00
C SER A 190 -26.88 5.58 12.10
N LYS A 191 -28.02 6.04 12.63
CA LYS A 191 -29.26 6.24 11.83
C LYS A 191 -29.28 7.58 11.09
N LEU A 192 -28.34 8.47 11.38
CA LEU A 192 -28.19 9.76 10.74
C LEU A 192 -26.80 9.84 10.11
N ILE A 193 -26.73 9.77 8.79
CA ILE A 193 -25.46 9.83 8.05
C ILE A 193 -25.27 11.26 7.56
N ASN A 194 -24.43 12.00 8.28
CA ASN A 194 -23.98 13.35 7.90
C ASN A 194 -22.66 13.32 7.10
N ASN A 195 -21.85 12.28 7.27
CA ASN A 195 -20.56 12.13 6.61
C ASN A 195 -20.26 10.64 6.36
N ILE A 196 -19.65 10.35 5.20
CA ILE A 196 -18.98 9.08 4.94
C ILE A 196 -17.51 9.36 4.70
N THR A 197 -16.65 8.70 5.46
CA THR A 197 -15.20 8.73 5.29
C THR A 197 -14.69 7.32 5.05
N ILE A 198 -13.94 7.16 3.96
CA ILE A 198 -13.20 5.95 3.61
C ILE A 198 -11.71 6.23 3.76
N SER A 199 -11.02 5.36 4.49
CA SER A 199 -9.56 5.37 4.59
C SER A 199 -8.98 4.11 3.95
N VAL A 200 -7.89 4.27 3.20
CA VAL A 200 -7.17 3.19 2.54
C VAL A 200 -5.80 3.06 3.19
N THR A 201 -5.59 1.95 3.91
CA THR A 201 -4.38 1.72 4.69
C THR A 201 -3.65 0.44 4.25
N ASP A 202 -2.40 0.31 4.67
CA ASP A 202 -1.68 -0.96 4.65
C ASP A 202 -2.06 -1.84 5.86
N GLN A 203 -1.42 -3.01 5.95
CA GLN A 203 -1.60 -3.98 7.04
C GLN A 203 -1.24 -3.45 8.43
N ASP A 204 -0.46 -2.37 8.52
CA ASP A 204 0.00 -1.77 9.76
C ASP A 204 -0.84 -0.53 10.15
N GLY A 205 -1.89 -0.24 9.38
CA GLY A 205 -2.79 0.89 9.60
C GLY A 205 -2.25 2.23 9.07
N LYS A 206 -1.15 2.22 8.31
CA LYS A 206 -0.60 3.43 7.70
C LYS A 206 -1.36 3.75 6.41
N LEU A 207 -1.72 5.01 6.22
CA LEU A 207 -2.34 5.47 4.98
C LEU A 207 -1.46 5.17 3.76
N LEU A 208 -2.06 4.62 2.71
CA LEU A 208 -1.33 4.36 1.47
C LEU A 208 -0.97 5.66 0.76
N ASN A 209 0.24 5.70 0.21
CA ASN A 209 0.65 6.73 -0.72
C ASN A 209 0.21 6.33 -2.14
N LEU A 210 -0.91 6.91 -2.60
CA LEU A 210 -1.47 6.66 -3.94
C LEU A 210 -0.84 7.54 -5.03
N ARG A 211 0.21 8.33 -4.71
CA ARG A 211 0.92 9.24 -5.62
C ARG A 211 -0.02 10.09 -6.50
N ASN A 212 -1.08 10.61 -5.89
CA ASN A 212 -2.08 11.45 -6.55
C ASN A 212 -2.89 10.73 -7.66
N GLU A 213 -2.91 9.39 -7.68
CA GLU A 213 -3.77 8.60 -8.57
C GLU A 213 -5.24 8.72 -8.18
N ILE A 214 -6.13 8.59 -9.17
CA ILE A 214 -7.57 8.64 -8.92
C ILE A 214 -8.00 7.34 -8.24
N LEU A 215 -8.45 7.47 -6.99
CA LEU A 215 -9.16 6.43 -6.26
C LEU A 215 -10.66 6.57 -6.45
N THR A 216 -11.35 5.48 -6.74
CA THR A 216 -12.82 5.38 -6.76
C THR A 216 -13.26 4.22 -5.88
N VAL A 217 -14.25 4.48 -5.01
CA VAL A 217 -14.81 3.49 -4.09
C VAL A 217 -16.33 3.53 -4.19
N ARG A 218 -16.97 2.37 -4.32
CA ARG A 218 -18.43 2.23 -4.28
C ARG A 218 -18.88 1.39 -3.10
N LEU A 219 -19.72 1.98 -2.27
CA LEU A 219 -20.37 1.33 -1.14
C LEU A 219 -21.84 1.08 -1.44
N HIS A 220 -22.37 -0.02 -0.92
CA HIS A 220 -23.79 -0.34 -0.95
C HIS A 220 -24.33 -0.42 0.47
N LEU A 221 -25.28 0.47 0.78
CA LEU A 221 -26.05 0.50 2.02
C LEU A 221 -27.41 -0.16 1.77
N LYS A 222 -27.78 -1.14 2.59
CA LYS A 222 -29.08 -1.81 2.52
C LYS A 222 -29.75 -1.90 3.90
N LYS A 223 -31.09 -1.90 3.90
CA LYS A 223 -31.89 -2.31 5.05
C LYS A 223 -31.77 -3.82 5.21
N GLU A 224 -31.49 -4.29 6.43
CA GLU A 224 -31.49 -5.70 6.76
C GLU A 224 -32.93 -6.22 6.80
N ASN A 225 -33.17 -7.34 6.12
CA ASN A 225 -34.45 -8.03 6.21
C ASN A 225 -34.26 -9.15 7.23
N TYR A 226 -34.88 -9.03 8.39
CA TYR A 226 -35.01 -10.16 9.29
C TYR A 226 -35.92 -11.20 8.62
N THR A 227 -35.36 -12.28 8.12
CA THR A 227 -36.12 -13.53 7.99
C THR A 227 -36.21 -14.12 9.39
N SER A 228 -37.32 -13.82 10.07
CA SER A 228 -37.81 -14.57 11.22
C SER A 228 -38.04 -16.04 10.87
#